data_AF-A0A820P1P1-F1
#
_entry.id   AF-A0A820P1P1-F1
#
_cell.length_a   1.000
_cell.length_b   1.000
_cell.length_c   1.000
_cell.angle_alpha   90.00
_cell.angle_beta   90.00
_cell.angle_gamma   90.00
#
_symmetry.space_group_name_H-M   'P 1'
#
loop_
_entity.id
_entity.type
_entity.pdbx_description
1 polymer ?
#
loop_
_entity_poly.entity_id
_entity_poly.type
_entity_poly.pdbx_seq_one_letter_code
_entity_poly.pdbx_strand_id
1 'polypeptide(L)'
;MNHCLNEEECLLFCDSPLGMQCETCSFNVENLLCIIILVKNMINLQALHIYCQEISEKNIVEVIEWLKDSLPSTCFVTRDPDSANGIRIWM
;
A
#
# COMPACT_ATOMS: atom_id res chain seq x y z
N MET A 1 -3.24 10.91 -16.47
CA MET A 1 -1.91 10.32 -16.15
C MET A 1 -2.01 9.79 -14.75
N ASN A 2 -1.99 8.47 -14.57
CA ASN A 2 -1.94 7.87 -13.24
C ASN A 2 -0.47 7.84 -12.83
N HIS A 3 -0.01 8.92 -12.20
CA HIS A 3 1.32 8.96 -11.59
C HIS A 3 1.39 7.87 -10.51
N CYS A 4 2.45 7.06 -10.56
CA CYS A 4 2.74 6.02 -9.58
C CYS A 4 3.87 6.52 -8.71
N LEU A 5 3.71 6.40 -7.39
CA LEU A 5 4.74 6.78 -6.44
C LEU A 5 5.86 5.73 -6.46
N ASN A 6 7.09 6.22 -6.56
CA ASN A 6 8.27 5.42 -6.25
C ASN A 6 8.60 5.48 -4.74
N GLU A 7 9.68 4.83 -4.33
CA GLU A 7 10.08 4.74 -2.92
C GLU A 7 10.43 6.09 -2.29
N GLU A 8 11.13 6.97 -3.03
CA GLU A 8 11.52 8.31 -2.58
C GLU A 8 10.28 9.19 -2.39
N GLU A 9 9.36 9.15 -3.35
CA GLU A 9 8.10 9.90 -3.28
C GLU A 9 7.20 9.41 -2.15
N CYS A 10 7.19 8.10 -1.86
CA CYS A 10 6.47 7.55 -0.71
C CYS A 10 7.05 8.09 0.62
N LEU A 11 8.37 8.13 0.77
CA LEU A 11 9.02 8.67 1.96
C LEU A 11 8.71 10.17 2.12
N LEU A 12 8.88 10.95 1.06
CA LEU A 12 8.55 12.38 1.06
C LEU A 12 7.07 12.62 1.41
N PHE A 13 6.18 11.76 0.94
CA PHE A 13 4.77 11.85 1.29
C PHE A 13 4.54 11.55 2.76
N CYS A 14 5.15 10.49 3.32
CA CYS A 14 5.01 10.11 4.73
C CYS A 14 5.43 11.26 5.67
N ASP A 15 6.50 11.98 5.33
CA ASP A 15 7.03 13.11 6.10
C ASP A 15 6.23 14.41 5.91
N SER A 16 5.31 14.44 4.94
CA SER A 16 4.49 15.62 4.68
C SER A 16 3.41 15.80 5.77
N PRO A 17 2.93 17.03 6.03
CA PRO A 17 1.80 17.26 6.93
C PRO A 17 0.56 16.43 6.58
N LEU A 18 0.34 16.19 5.29
CA LEU A 18 -0.77 15.36 4.82
C LEU A 18 -0.54 13.90 5.17
N GLY A 19 0.64 13.34 4.87
CA GLY A 19 0.98 11.96 5.18
C GLY A 19 0.91 11.66 6.69
N MET A 20 1.41 12.58 7.52
CA MET A 20 1.37 12.43 8.98
C MET A 20 -0.04 12.41 9.57
N GLN A 21 -1.01 13.07 8.94
CA GLN A 21 -2.39 13.17 9.43
C GLN A 21 -3.37 12.24 8.70
N CYS A 22 -2.89 11.52 7.69
CA CYS A 22 -3.77 10.74 6.83
C CYS A 22 -4.14 9.41 7.49
N GLU A 23 -5.44 9.21 7.73
CA GLU A 23 -5.99 7.96 8.25
C GLU A 23 -6.40 7.00 7.13
N THR A 24 -6.69 7.51 5.94
CA THR A 24 -7.09 6.68 4.80
C THR A 24 -6.57 7.27 3.50
N CYS A 25 -5.87 6.46 2.71
CA CYS A 25 -5.33 6.90 1.43
C CYS A 25 -5.43 5.83 0.34
N SER A 26 -5.35 6.29 -0.90
CA SER A 26 -5.30 5.45 -2.09
C SER A 26 -4.14 5.87 -2.97
N PHE A 27 -3.26 4.92 -3.33
CA PHE A 27 -2.08 5.20 -4.14
C PHE A 27 -1.95 4.24 -5.31
N ASN A 28 -1.44 4.77 -6.42
CA ASN A 28 -0.76 3.95 -7.41
C ASN A 28 0.73 3.93 -7.03
N VAL A 29 1.35 2.76 -6.98
CA VAL A 29 2.77 2.62 -6.62
C VAL A 29 3.51 1.80 -7.66
N GLU A 30 4.80 2.09 -7.84
CA GLU A 30 5.63 1.40 -8.82
C GLU A 30 5.90 -0.05 -8.43
N ASN A 31 6.25 -0.29 -7.16
CA ASN A 31 6.70 -1.60 -6.67
C ASN A 31 6.11 -1.97 -5.30
N LEU A 32 6.31 -3.21 -4.89
CA LEU A 32 5.81 -3.73 -3.61
C LEU A 32 6.48 -3.10 -2.38
N LEU A 33 7.70 -2.58 -2.49
CA LEU A 33 8.41 -1.95 -1.36
C LEU A 33 7.73 -0.65 -0.92
N CYS A 34 7.13 0.09 -1.86
CA CYS A 34 6.35 1.29 -1.56
C CYS A 34 5.22 1.01 -0.55
N ILE A 35 4.57 -0.16 -0.65
CA ILE A 35 3.52 -0.61 0.28
C ILE A 35 4.09 -0.68 1.71
N ILE A 36 5.26 -1.30 1.86
CA ILE A 36 5.92 -1.47 3.15
C ILE A 36 6.34 -0.11 3.73
N ILE A 37 6.85 0.80 2.89
CA ILE A 37 7.22 2.16 3.30
C ILE A 37 6.00 2.89 3.86
N LEU A 38 4.89 2.89 3.13
CA LEU A 38 3.68 3.61 3.54
C LEU A 38 3.11 3.06 4.85
N VAL A 39 2.96 1.74 4.98
CA VAL A 39 2.42 1.10 6.19
C VAL A 39 3.32 1.34 7.41
N LYS A 40 4.65 1.34 7.24
CA LYS A 40 5.58 1.51 8.37
C LYS A 40 5.73 2.96 8.84
N ASN A 41 5.60 3.93 7.94
CA ASN A 41 5.91 5.32 8.25
C ASN A 41 4.67 6.18 8.49
N MET A 42 3.50 5.81 7.97
CA MET A 42 2.26 6.54 8.20
C MET A 42 1.58 6.09 9.51
N ILE A 43 2.05 6.63 10.63
CA ILE A 43 1.65 6.20 11.99
C ILE A 43 0.15 6.28 12.31
N ASN A 44 -0.60 7.14 11.61
CA ASN A 44 -2.04 7.35 11.83
C ASN A 44 -2.90 6.62 10.80
N LEU A 45 -2.29 5.88 9.87
CA LEU A 45 -2.99 5.21 8.80
C LEU A 45 -3.83 4.06 9.38
N GLN A 46 -5.10 4.01 9.01
CA GLN A 46 -6.06 2.97 9.38
C GLN A 46 -6.42 2.09 8.18
N ALA A 47 -6.42 2.67 6.98
CA ALA A 47 -6.75 1.97 5.76
C ALA A 47 -5.94 2.48 4.57
N LEU A 48 -5.36 1.54 3.81
CA LEU A 48 -4.54 1.82 2.65
C LEU A 48 -5.06 1.01 1.47
N HIS A 49 -5.43 1.71 0.41
CA HIS A 49 -5.79 1.09 -0.87
C HIS A 49 -4.64 1.30 -1.85
N ILE A 50 -4.05 0.23 -2.35
CA ILE A 50 -2.94 0.30 -3.29
C ILE A 50 -3.25 -0.41 -4.59
N TYR A 51 -2.87 0.24 -5.67
CA TYR A 51 -2.74 -0.32 -7.00
C TYR A 51 -1.25 -0.34 -7.34
N CYS A 52 -0.66 -1.53 -7.49
CA CYS A 52 0.75 -1.66 -7.80
C CYS A 52 0.94 -2.20 -9.21
N GLN A 53 1.90 -1.64 -9.97
CA GLN A 53 2.16 -2.06 -11.35
C GLN A 53 2.72 -3.48 -11.44
N GLU A 54 3.47 -3.93 -10.44
CA GLU A 54 4.03 -5.30 -10.37
C GLU A 54 2.96 -6.36 -10.04
N ILE A 55 1.80 -5.93 -9.55
CA ILE A 55 0.70 -6.82 -9.22
C ILE A 55 -0.14 -7.05 -10.47
N SER A 56 -0.28 -8.32 -10.80
CA SER A 56 -1.21 -8.84 -11.79
C SER A 56 -2.21 -9.77 -11.12
N GLU A 57 -3.30 -10.06 -11.81
CA GLU A 57 -4.27 -11.04 -11.32
C GLU A 57 -3.66 -12.43 -11.09
N LYS A 58 -2.55 -12.77 -11.77
CA LYS A 58 -1.91 -14.09 -11.67
C LYS A 58 -1.09 -14.28 -10.39
N ASN A 59 -0.52 -13.19 -9.84
CA ASN A 59 0.37 -13.24 -8.68
C ASN A 59 -0.23 -12.56 -7.44
N ILE A 60 -1.41 -11.96 -7.52
CA ILE A 60 -2.01 -11.23 -6.39
C ILE A 60 -2.16 -12.07 -5.12
N VAL A 61 -2.43 -13.36 -5.24
CA VAL A 61 -2.55 -14.25 -4.08
C VAL A 61 -1.19 -14.40 -3.38
N GLU A 62 -0.13 -14.66 -4.15
CA GLU A 62 1.23 -14.78 -3.62
C GLU A 62 1.70 -13.46 -2.98
N VAL A 63 1.37 -12.33 -3.60
CA VAL A 63 1.69 -10.99 -3.05
C VAL A 63 0.94 -10.73 -1.74
N ILE A 64 -0.35 -11.10 -1.66
CA ILE A 64 -1.13 -10.94 -0.43
C ILE A 64 -0.52 -11.77 0.71
N GLU A 65 -0.14 -13.03 0.44
CA GLU A 65 0.50 -13.87 1.46
C GLU A 65 1.87 -13.30 1.85
N TRP A 66 2.69 -12.85 0.89
CA TRP A 66 3.96 -12.18 1.18
C TRP A 66 3.78 -10.92 2.04
N LEU A 67 2.74 -10.11 1.77
CA LEU A 67 2.42 -8.93 2.59
C LEU A 67 1.98 -9.31 4.00
N LYS A 68 1.17 -10.37 4.17
CA LYS A 68 0.77 -10.86 5.49
C LYS A 68 1.98 -11.32 6.32
N ASP A 69 2.98 -11.91 5.67
CA ASP A 69 4.23 -12.31 6.32
C ASP A 69 5.17 -11.13 6.61
N SER A 70 5.12 -10.08 5.80
CA SER A 70 6.04 -8.94 5.86
C SER A 70 5.55 -7.77 6.73
N LEU A 71 4.25 -7.67 6.97
CA LEU A 71 3.61 -6.61 7.73
C LEU A 71 3.35 -7.02 9.18
N PRO A 72 3.14 -6.05 10.11
CA PRO A 72 2.72 -6.36 11.47
C PRO A 72 1.44 -7.20 11.48
N SER A 73 1.31 -8.10 12.45
CA SER A 73 0.13 -8.98 12.59
C SER A 73 -1.18 -8.24 12.89
N THR A 74 -1.11 -6.94 13.21
CA THR A 74 -2.29 -6.06 13.33
C THR A 74 -2.87 -5.69 11.96
N CYS A 75 -2.10 -5.86 10.88
CA CYS A 75 -2.55 -5.55 9.53
C CYS A 75 -3.46 -6.66 8.98
N PHE A 76 -4.62 -6.27 8.45
CA PHE A 76 -5.48 -7.15 7.66
C PHE A 76 -5.36 -6.84 6.17
N VAL A 77 -4.81 -7.78 5.40
CA VAL A 77 -4.51 -7.61 3.98
C VAL A 77 -5.49 -8.43 3.14
N THR A 78 -6.16 -7.77 2.18
CA THR A 78 -7.11 -8.41 1.26
C THR A 78 -7.01 -7.87 -0.15
N ARG A 79 -7.45 -8.67 -1.13
CA ARG A 79 -7.69 -8.19 -2.50
C ARG A 79 -8.81 -7.15 -2.51
N ASP A 80 -8.67 -6.12 -3.33
CA ASP A 80 -9.76 -5.21 -3.64
C ASP A 80 -10.81 -5.94 -4.52
N PRO A 81 -12.08 -6.05 -4.09
CA PRO A 81 -13.12 -6.66 -4.93
C PRO A 81 -13.39 -5.88 -6.22
N ASP A 82 -13.09 -4.58 -6.22
CA ASP A 82 -13.40 -3.68 -7.33
C ASP A 82 -12.23 -3.57 -8.34
N SER A 83 -11.08 -4.20 -8.06
CA SER A 83 -9.87 -4.10 -8.87
C SER A 83 -9.08 -5.40 -8.98
N ALA A 84 -8.67 -5.74 -10.20
CA ALA A 84 -7.91 -6.97 -10.45
C ALA A 84 -6.48 -6.95 -9.87
N ASN A 85 -5.91 -5.76 -9.66
CA ASN A 85 -4.56 -5.54 -9.12
C ASN A 85 -4.55 -4.66 -7.86
N GLY A 86 -5.72 -4.43 -7.25
CA GLY A 86 -5.86 -3.64 -6.04
C GLY A 86 -5.69 -4.49 -4.78
N ILE A 87 -5.02 -3.93 -3.78
CA ILE A 87 -4.88 -4.48 -2.43
C ILE A 87 -5.41 -3.47 -1.42
N ARG A 88 -6.21 -3.94 -0.47
CA ARG A 88 -6.64 -3.17 0.70
C ARG A 88 -5.92 -3.70 1.95
N ILE A 89 -5.37 -2.78 2.73
CA ILE A 89 -4.69 -3.06 3.99
C ILE A 89 -5.39 -2.24 5.08
N TRP A 90 -5.79 -2.90 6.16
CA TRP A 90 -6.37 -2.27 7.35
C TRP A 90 -5.43 -2.43 8.53
N MET A 91 -5.31 -1.45 9.42
CA MET A 91 -4.41 -1.45 10.59
C MET A 91 -5.14 -1.38 11.92
#